data_AF-A0A957DBN4-F1
#
_entry.id   AF-A0A957DBN4-F1
#
_cell.length_a   1.000
_cell.length_b   1.000
_cell.length_c   1.000
_cell.angle_alpha   90.00
_cell.angle_beta   90.00
_cell.angle_gamma   90.00
#
_symmetry.space_group_name_H-M   'P 1'
#
loop_
_entity.id
_entity.type
_entity.pdbx_description
1 polymer ?
#
loop_
_entity_poly.entity_id
_entity_poly.type
_entity_poly.pdbx_seq_one_letter_code
_entity_poly.pdbx_strand_id
1 'polypeptide(L)'
;MWLATKIGFFSVVAHRDDPKTVLVRARVTEDLMQLQDLGVEMGLEMPPIAETPEADYCCRMFMNRDTWQLLATRLADGIDYPNFKAAVHGDPARDQAYMQMWSAMRSFQDRKRPQPAWEEPAWDYWREGPDVAQLAAEDALMTTCPSCGGLVGNDEIDEELGVCFDCLPPAEPTEDDVFIYLDALRDSGVTNIFGARPYLEQEFGFEKQEAQQWLTRWIETYAARHRLERR
;
A
#
# COMPACT_ATOMS: atom_id res chain seq x y z
N MET A 1 18.78 -2.59 -5.84
CA MET A 1 17.64 -2.68 -4.91
C MET A 1 17.08 -1.29 -4.70
N TRP A 2 15.75 -1.14 -4.71
CA TRP A 2 15.07 0.06 -4.23
C TRP A 2 14.38 -0.26 -2.92
N LEU A 3 14.50 0.64 -1.93
CA LEU A 3 13.85 0.51 -0.63
C LEU A 3 13.14 1.82 -0.31
N ALA A 4 11.84 1.75 -0.05
CA ALA A 4 11.11 2.83 0.61
C ALA A 4 10.93 2.43 2.08
N THR A 5 11.29 3.33 2.99
CA THR A 5 11.34 3.08 4.44
C THR A 5 10.78 4.27 5.21
N LYS A 6 10.59 4.12 6.53
CA LYS A 6 10.19 5.23 7.42
C LYS A 6 11.17 6.41 7.38
N ILE A 7 12.45 6.16 7.16
CA ILE A 7 13.50 7.19 7.22
C ILE A 7 13.90 7.76 5.85
N GLY A 8 13.42 7.17 4.75
CA GLY A 8 13.78 7.63 3.41
C GLY A 8 13.71 6.58 2.31
N PHE A 9 14.07 7.02 1.10
CA PHE A 9 14.11 6.20 -0.09
C PHE A 9 15.55 5.97 -0.58
N PHE A 10 15.91 4.70 -0.73
CA PHE A 10 17.28 4.30 -1.06
C PHE A 10 17.34 3.47 -2.34
N SER A 11 18.35 3.74 -3.16
CA SER A 11 18.80 2.85 -4.23
C SER A 11 20.17 2.29 -3.91
N VAL A 12 20.23 0.98 -3.70
CA VAL A 12 21.46 0.28 -3.35
C VAL A 12 21.89 -0.64 -4.48
N VAL A 13 23.12 -0.44 -4.96
CA VAL A 13 23.72 -1.21 -6.07
C VAL A 13 25.15 -1.61 -5.72
N ALA A 14 25.63 -2.72 -6.27
CA ALA A 14 27.04 -3.09 -6.13
C ALA A 14 27.92 -2.03 -6.81
N HIS A 15 29.08 -1.73 -6.21
CA HIS A 15 30.10 -0.96 -6.90
C HIS A 15 30.61 -1.75 -8.11
N ARG A 16 30.80 -1.06 -9.24
CA ARG A 16 31.16 -1.69 -10.52
C ARG A 16 32.47 -2.48 -10.42
N ASP A 17 33.44 -1.88 -9.73
CA ASP A 17 34.82 -2.36 -9.71
C ASP A 17 35.25 -2.89 -8.34
N ASP A 18 34.38 -2.82 -7.32
CA ASP A 18 34.69 -3.27 -5.96
C ASP A 18 33.55 -4.12 -5.39
N PRO A 19 33.69 -5.46 -5.34
CA PRO A 19 32.63 -6.34 -4.89
C PRO A 19 32.31 -6.21 -3.39
N LYS A 20 33.19 -5.60 -2.59
CA LYS A 20 32.98 -5.38 -1.15
C LYS A 20 32.21 -4.10 -0.85
N THR A 21 32.02 -3.25 -1.85
CA THR A 21 31.38 -1.94 -1.68
C THR A 21 30.03 -1.92 -2.38
N VAL A 22 29.05 -1.30 -1.72
CA VAL A 22 27.76 -0.94 -2.30
C VAL A 22 27.64 0.59 -2.34
N LEU A 23 26.99 1.09 -3.39
CA LEU A 23 26.60 2.49 -3.49
C LEU A 23 25.18 2.59 -2.94
N VAL A 24 25.04 3.26 -1.80
CA VAL A 24 23.74 3.64 -1.24
C VAL A 24 23.44 5.05 -1.71
N ARG A 25 22.36 5.23 -2.47
CA ARG A 25 22.03 6.49 -3.13
C ARG A 25 20.64 6.96 -2.73
N ALA A 26 20.44 8.27 -2.63
CA ALA A 26 19.13 8.87 -2.37
C ALA A 26 18.84 10.04 -3.31
N ARG A 27 17.59 10.47 -3.34
CA ARG A 27 17.12 11.61 -4.16
C ARG A 27 17.23 12.94 -3.42
N VAL A 28 17.35 12.90 -2.09
CA VAL A 28 17.55 14.05 -1.20
C VAL A 28 18.59 13.71 -0.14
N THR A 29 19.45 14.66 0.20
CA THR A 29 20.54 14.46 1.17
C THR A 29 20.03 14.02 2.54
N GLU A 30 18.85 14.52 2.93
CA GLU A 30 18.22 14.22 4.22
C GLU A 30 17.98 12.72 4.46
N ASP A 31 17.65 11.95 3.42
CA ASP A 31 17.46 10.51 3.57
C ASP A 31 18.78 9.80 3.94
N LEU A 32 19.91 10.24 3.38
CA LEU A 32 21.23 9.69 3.74
C LEU A 32 21.70 10.16 5.11
N MET A 33 21.28 11.35 5.55
CA MET A 33 21.53 11.82 6.92
C MET A 33 20.79 10.96 7.93
N GLN A 34 19.49 10.67 7.72
CA GLN A 34 18.74 9.79 8.61
C GLN A 34 19.33 8.37 8.65
N LEU A 35 19.82 7.86 7.51
CA LEU A 35 20.51 6.57 7.47
C LEU A 35 21.86 6.61 8.21
N GLN A 36 22.58 7.74 8.12
CA GLN A 36 23.82 7.96 8.87
C GLN A 36 23.55 7.99 10.37
N ASP A 37 22.53 8.72 10.82
CA ASP A 37 22.11 8.79 12.22
C ASP A 37 21.77 7.39 12.76
N LEU A 38 20.98 6.61 12.01
CA LEU A 38 20.67 5.22 12.35
C LEU A 38 21.93 4.37 12.50
N GLY A 39 22.91 4.53 11.61
CA GLY A 39 24.18 3.80 11.68
C GLY A 39 25.03 4.21 12.88
N VAL A 40 25.09 5.50 13.20
CA VAL A 40 25.79 6.03 14.37
C VAL A 40 25.14 5.52 15.66
N GLU A 41 23.81 5.48 15.74
CA GLU A 41 23.07 4.89 16.87
C GLU A 41 23.38 3.40 17.07
N MET A 42 23.64 2.67 15.99
CA MET A 42 24.08 1.27 16.03
C MET A 42 25.57 1.10 16.36
N GLY A 43 26.33 2.18 16.53
CA GLY A 43 27.78 2.16 16.76
C GLY A 43 28.59 1.81 15.51
N LEU A 44 28.04 2.02 14.32
CA LEU A 44 28.71 1.77 13.05
C LEU A 44 29.51 2.99 12.58
N GLU A 45 30.66 2.73 11.96
CA GLU A 45 31.40 3.76 11.25
C GLU A 45 30.71 4.06 9.92
N MET A 46 30.25 5.30 9.76
CA MET A 46 29.47 5.72 8.59
C MET A 46 30.33 6.52 7.61
N PRO A 47 30.28 6.19 6.30
CA PRO A 47 31.02 6.93 5.29
C PRO A 47 30.43 8.34 5.11
N PRO A 48 31.21 9.28 4.54
CA PRO A 48 30.70 10.61 4.22
C PRO A 48 29.66 10.56 3.10
N ILE A 49 28.72 11.51 3.13
CA ILE A 49 27.77 11.73 2.05
C ILE A 49 28.46 12.54 0.95
N ALA A 50 28.39 12.04 -0.28
CA ALA A 50 28.85 12.74 -1.47
C ALA A 50 27.65 13.28 -2.27
N GLU A 51 27.67 14.57 -2.58
CA GLU A 51 26.70 15.21 -3.48
C GLU A 51 27.22 15.24 -4.92
N THR A 52 26.29 15.01 -5.84
CA THR A 52 26.48 14.83 -7.28
C THR A 52 25.20 15.30 -7.99
N PRO A 53 24.90 16.61 -7.97
CA PRO A 53 23.59 17.14 -8.35
C PRO A 53 23.13 16.76 -9.77
N GLU A 54 24.06 16.53 -10.68
CA GLU A 54 23.79 16.23 -12.09
C GLU A 54 23.48 14.74 -12.34
N ALA A 55 23.63 13.88 -11.32
CA ALA A 55 23.35 12.47 -11.45
C ALA A 55 21.88 12.14 -11.12
N ASP A 56 21.41 11.00 -11.65
CA ASP A 56 20.05 10.50 -11.38
C ASP A 56 19.72 10.47 -9.87
N TYR A 57 20.67 10.04 -9.05
CA TYR A 57 20.59 10.20 -7.59
C TYR A 57 21.59 11.28 -7.18
N CYS A 58 21.07 12.38 -6.63
CA CYS A 58 21.86 13.56 -6.32
C CYS A 58 22.88 13.32 -5.21
N CYS A 59 22.64 12.36 -4.31
CA CYS A 59 23.50 12.09 -3.17
C CYS A 59 23.76 10.59 -3.02
N ARG A 60 24.94 10.25 -2.49
CA ARG A 60 25.42 8.87 -2.36
C ARG A 60 26.40 8.66 -1.21
N MET A 61 26.46 7.43 -0.73
CA MET A 61 27.47 6.90 0.19
C MET A 61 28.10 5.64 -0.40
N PHE A 62 29.42 5.53 -0.29
CA PHE A 62 30.17 4.33 -0.63
C PHE A 62 30.37 3.53 0.65
N MET A 63 29.63 2.42 0.76
CA MET A 63 29.49 1.70 2.02
C MET A 63 29.98 0.27 1.88
N ASN A 64 30.66 -0.24 2.89
CA ASN A 64 30.99 -1.66 2.96
C ASN A 64 29.70 -2.49 2.99
N ARG A 65 29.70 -3.62 2.28
CA ARG A 65 28.55 -4.52 2.17
C ARG A 65 28.05 -5.04 3.52
N ASP A 66 28.94 -5.32 4.46
CA ASP A 66 28.61 -5.82 5.80
C ASP A 66 27.93 -4.73 6.63
N THR A 67 28.42 -3.47 6.55
CA THR A 67 27.77 -2.31 7.16
C THR A 67 26.35 -2.10 6.61
N TRP A 68 26.20 -2.19 5.28
CA TRP A 68 24.88 -2.10 4.64
C TRP A 68 23.95 -3.22 5.09
N GLN A 69 24.45 -4.46 5.23
CA GLN A 69 23.63 -5.58 5.70
C GLN A 69 23.07 -5.34 7.09
N LEU A 70 23.89 -4.85 8.03
CA LEU A 70 23.44 -4.51 9.38
C LEU A 70 22.35 -3.42 9.37
N LEU A 71 22.55 -2.36 8.56
CA LEU A 71 21.56 -1.30 8.40
C LEU A 71 20.26 -1.80 7.77
N ALA A 72 20.35 -2.63 6.73
CA ALA A 72 19.19 -3.21 6.07
C ALA A 72 18.39 -4.11 7.02
N THR A 73 19.06 -4.89 7.87
CA THR A 73 18.41 -5.65 8.95
C THR A 73 17.70 -4.72 9.93
N ARG A 74 18.37 -3.67 10.41
CA ARG A 74 17.77 -2.71 11.34
C ARG A 74 16.56 -1.97 10.77
N LEU A 75 16.60 -1.64 9.47
CA LEU A 75 15.47 -1.04 8.74
C LEU A 75 14.29 -2.02 8.67
N ALA A 76 14.55 -3.30 8.44
CA ALA A 76 13.52 -4.34 8.45
C ALA A 76 12.93 -4.57 9.85
N ASP A 77 13.76 -4.58 10.89
CA ASP A 77 13.32 -4.68 12.29
C ASP A 77 12.43 -3.50 12.71
N GLY A 78 12.57 -2.35 12.04
CA GLY A 78 11.74 -1.17 12.26
C GLY A 78 10.33 -1.25 11.64
N ILE A 79 9.95 -2.36 11.01
CA ILE A 79 8.62 -2.56 10.42
C ILE A 79 7.64 -3.01 11.52
N ASP A 80 7.12 -2.03 12.24
CA ASP A 80 6.17 -2.16 13.36
C ASP A 80 4.74 -1.75 12.97
N TYR A 81 4.48 -1.57 11.67
CA TYR A 81 3.24 -1.01 11.14
C TYR A 81 2.47 -1.99 10.25
N PRO A 82 1.13 -1.98 10.29
CA PRO A 82 0.30 -2.78 9.39
C PRO A 82 0.13 -2.14 8.00
N ASN A 83 0.40 -0.84 7.87
CA ASN A 83 0.22 -0.07 6.64
C ASN A 83 1.36 0.93 6.46
N PHE A 84 2.12 0.78 5.36
CA PHE A 84 3.27 1.64 5.07
C PHE A 84 2.86 3.11 4.86
N LYS A 85 1.75 3.37 4.15
CA LYS A 85 1.30 4.74 3.83
C LYS A 85 1.00 5.52 5.10
N ALA A 86 0.31 4.89 6.05
CA ALA A 86 0.04 5.48 7.36
C ALA A 86 1.32 5.70 8.19
N ALA A 87 2.30 4.80 8.07
CA ALA A 87 3.53 4.85 8.87
C ALA A 87 4.55 5.91 8.42
N VAL A 88 4.42 6.44 7.20
CA VAL A 88 5.36 7.43 6.64
C VAL A 88 4.72 8.81 6.39
N HIS A 89 3.45 8.97 6.76
CA HIS A 89 2.70 10.20 6.57
C HIS A 89 3.34 11.38 7.32
N GLY A 90 3.42 12.54 6.66
CA GLY A 90 3.82 13.79 7.34
C GLY A 90 4.50 14.82 6.43
N ASP A 91 5.23 14.38 5.41
CA ASP A 91 5.75 15.25 4.35
C ASP A 91 4.87 15.07 3.10
N PRO A 92 4.03 16.06 2.73
CA PRO A 92 3.12 15.94 1.60
C PRO A 92 3.81 15.60 0.26
N ALA A 93 5.03 16.10 0.04
CA ALA A 93 5.76 15.84 -1.20
C ALA A 93 6.27 14.39 -1.25
N ARG A 94 6.77 13.88 -0.12
CA ARG A 94 7.21 12.49 0.03
C ARG A 94 6.04 11.52 -0.03
N ASP A 95 4.94 11.84 0.63
CA ASP A 95 3.70 11.05 0.60
C ASP A 95 3.18 10.90 -0.83
N GLN A 96 3.14 12.01 -1.58
CA GLN A 96 2.75 12.00 -2.97
C GLN A 96 3.69 11.11 -3.82
N ALA A 97 5.01 11.22 -3.61
CA ALA A 97 5.98 10.41 -4.33
C ALA A 97 5.82 8.90 -4.06
N TYR A 98 5.63 8.51 -2.79
CA TYR A 98 5.36 7.13 -2.41
C TYR A 98 4.02 6.62 -2.95
N MET A 99 2.98 7.45 -2.93
CA MET A 99 1.68 7.12 -3.51
C MET A 99 1.76 6.91 -5.01
N GLN A 100 2.51 7.74 -5.74
CA GLN A 100 2.72 7.55 -7.18
C GLN A 100 3.46 6.24 -7.49
N MET A 101 4.49 5.91 -6.70
CA MET A 101 5.20 4.63 -6.82
C MET A 101 4.25 3.44 -6.59
N TRP A 102 3.43 3.49 -5.54
CA TRP A 102 2.42 2.46 -5.26
C TRP A 102 1.39 2.33 -6.40
N SER A 103 0.84 3.44 -6.88
CA SER A 103 -0.16 3.45 -7.96
C SER A 103 0.40 2.91 -9.27
N ALA A 104 1.67 3.17 -9.57
CA ALA A 104 2.36 2.60 -10.73
C ALA A 104 2.46 1.06 -10.64
N MET A 105 2.80 0.54 -9.45
CA MET A 105 2.88 -0.90 -9.22
C MET A 105 1.49 -1.57 -9.22
N ARG A 106 0.46 -0.90 -8.70
CA ARG A 106 -0.93 -1.37 -8.80
C ARG A 106 -1.40 -1.43 -10.25
N SER A 107 -1.12 -0.39 -11.03
CA SER A 107 -1.41 -0.37 -12.46
C SER A 107 -0.70 -1.51 -13.21
N PHE A 108 0.53 -1.84 -12.82
CA PHE A 108 1.25 -2.99 -13.37
C PHE A 108 0.56 -4.32 -13.03
N GLN A 109 0.08 -4.49 -11.78
CA GLN A 109 -0.69 -5.67 -11.36
C GLN A 109 -1.96 -5.83 -12.20
N ASP A 110 -2.74 -4.76 -12.37
CA ASP A 110 -4.03 -4.83 -13.06
C ASP A 110 -3.88 -5.20 -14.54
N ARG A 111 -2.78 -4.77 -15.19
CA ARG A 111 -2.43 -5.20 -16.56
C ARG A 111 -2.01 -6.66 -16.66
N LYS A 112 -1.55 -7.26 -15.56
CA LYS A 112 -1.06 -8.65 -15.49
C LYS A 112 -2.12 -9.63 -14.99
N ARG A 113 -3.17 -9.15 -14.32
CA ARG A 113 -4.32 -9.98 -13.98
C ARG A 113 -4.95 -10.48 -15.29
N PRO A 114 -5.00 -11.81 -15.53
CA PRO A 114 -5.78 -12.32 -16.63
C PRO A 114 -7.24 -11.90 -16.41
N GLN A 115 -7.91 -11.44 -17.46
CA GLN A 115 -9.36 -11.36 -17.40
C GLN A 115 -9.90 -12.78 -17.16
N PRO A 116 -10.88 -12.98 -16.27
CA PRO A 116 -11.48 -14.30 -16.11
C PRO A 116 -12.02 -14.73 -17.48
N ALA A 117 -11.46 -15.82 -18.01
CA ALA A 117 -11.98 -16.46 -19.22
C ALA A 117 -13.25 -17.21 -18.82
N TRP A 118 -14.36 -16.48 -18.75
CA TRP A 118 -15.67 -17.09 -18.62
C TRP A 118 -16.07 -17.66 -19.99
N GLU A 119 -15.73 -18.92 -20.26
CA GLU A 119 -16.43 -19.74 -21.26
C GLU A 119 -17.53 -20.50 -20.54
N GLU A 120 -18.79 -20.28 -20.93
CA GLU A 120 -19.92 -21.09 -20.45
C GLU A 120 -19.70 -22.57 -20.81
N PRO A 121 -19.59 -23.50 -19.85
CA PRO A 121 -19.68 -24.91 -20.18
C PRO A 121 -21.15 -25.25 -20.42
N ALA A 122 -21.45 -25.72 -21.62
CA ALA A 122 -22.67 -26.50 -21.86
C ALA A 122 -22.67 -27.77 -20.98
N TRP A 123 -23.80 -28.49 -20.92
CA TRP A 123 -23.97 -29.89 -20.47
C TRP A 123 -24.46 -30.16 -19.02
N ASP A 124 -25.79 -30.39 -18.95
CA ASP A 124 -26.57 -31.44 -18.26
C ASP A 124 -25.96 -32.30 -17.14
N TYR A 125 -26.46 -32.12 -15.91
CA TYR A 125 -26.18 -32.94 -14.73
C TYR A 125 -27.32 -33.96 -14.46
N TRP A 126 -27.22 -35.20 -14.98
CA TRP A 126 -27.77 -36.41 -14.34
C TRP A 126 -27.11 -37.69 -14.91
N ARG A 127 -26.09 -38.24 -14.20
CA ARG A 127 -25.89 -39.70 -13.99
C ARG A 127 -24.75 -40.01 -13.00
N GLU A 128 -25.15 -40.59 -11.87
CA GLU A 128 -24.47 -41.47 -10.88
C GLU A 128 -22.92 -41.50 -10.77
N GLY A 129 -22.40 -41.14 -9.57
CA GLY A 129 -21.02 -41.33 -9.11
C GLY A 129 -20.98 -41.68 -7.59
N PRO A 130 -19.85 -42.22 -7.07
CA PRO A 130 -19.85 -43.30 -6.07
C PRO A 130 -19.96 -42.87 -4.58
N ASP A 131 -20.23 -43.88 -3.75
CA ASP A 131 -20.58 -43.83 -2.32
C ASP A 131 -19.61 -43.00 -1.45
N VAL A 132 -20.13 -41.85 -1.01
CA VAL A 132 -19.46 -40.79 -0.24
C VAL A 132 -19.28 -41.12 1.26
N ALA A 133 -19.69 -42.29 1.73
CA ALA A 133 -19.70 -42.60 3.16
C ALA A 133 -18.31 -42.74 3.82
N GLN A 134 -17.22 -42.95 3.08
CA GLN A 134 -15.93 -43.33 3.66
C GLN A 134 -14.91 -42.18 3.85
N LEU A 135 -15.13 -41.00 3.26
CA LEU A 135 -14.18 -39.87 3.37
C LEU A 135 -14.62 -38.78 4.36
N ALA A 136 -15.78 -38.94 5.01
CA ALA A 136 -16.45 -37.87 5.75
C ALA A 136 -16.12 -37.79 7.26
N ALA A 137 -15.22 -38.61 7.81
CA ALA A 137 -15.14 -38.78 9.27
C ALA A 137 -14.07 -37.96 10.00
N GLU A 138 -13.06 -37.39 9.32
CA GLU A 138 -11.93 -36.73 10.02
C GLU A 138 -11.70 -35.25 9.64
N ASP A 139 -12.41 -34.71 8.63
CA ASP A 139 -12.32 -33.31 8.17
C ASP A 139 -13.56 -32.46 8.52
N ALA A 140 -14.40 -32.97 9.42
CA ALA A 140 -15.75 -32.48 9.67
C ALA A 140 -15.80 -31.27 10.62
N LEU A 141 -15.34 -30.11 10.16
CA LEU A 141 -15.95 -28.80 10.47
C LEU A 141 -15.85 -27.87 9.25
N MET A 142 -16.14 -28.41 8.07
CA MET A 142 -16.37 -27.64 6.84
C MET A 142 -17.85 -27.27 6.76
N THR A 143 -18.15 -26.04 6.36
CA THR A 143 -19.50 -25.54 6.10
C THR A 143 -19.57 -24.92 4.71
N THR A 144 -20.78 -24.67 4.25
CA THR A 144 -21.04 -23.97 3.00
C THR A 144 -21.42 -22.53 3.30
N CYS A 145 -20.68 -21.59 2.72
CA CYS A 145 -21.04 -20.18 2.76
C CYS A 145 -22.41 -19.97 2.08
N PRO A 146 -23.41 -19.38 2.75
CA PRO A 146 -24.75 -19.18 2.18
C PRO A 146 -24.79 -18.15 1.04
N SER A 147 -23.76 -17.30 0.90
CA SER A 147 -23.67 -16.28 -0.14
C SER A 147 -23.12 -16.83 -1.47
N CYS A 148 -22.00 -17.55 -1.43
CA CYS A 148 -21.36 -18.08 -2.63
C CYS A 148 -21.51 -19.60 -2.85
N GLY A 149 -22.00 -20.34 -1.84
CA GLY A 149 -22.09 -21.80 -1.87
C GLY A 149 -20.74 -22.52 -1.74
N GLY A 150 -19.64 -21.80 -1.49
CA GLY A 150 -18.30 -22.37 -1.34
C GLY A 150 -18.14 -23.14 -0.03
N LEU A 151 -17.42 -24.27 -0.10
CA LEU A 151 -16.97 -25.05 1.07
C LEU A 151 -15.80 -24.33 1.74
N VAL A 152 -15.98 -23.95 3.00
CA VAL A 152 -14.99 -23.22 3.82
C VAL A 152 -14.93 -23.83 5.22
N GLY A 153 -13.84 -23.59 5.96
CA GLY A 153 -13.78 -23.97 7.36
C GLY A 153 -14.82 -23.21 8.18
N ASN A 154 -15.35 -23.80 9.26
CA ASN A 154 -16.28 -23.10 10.16
C ASN A 154 -15.69 -21.82 10.77
N ASP A 155 -14.38 -21.77 10.97
CA ASP A 155 -13.60 -20.62 11.45
C ASP A 155 -13.35 -19.55 10.37
N GLU A 156 -13.67 -19.84 9.11
CA GLU A 156 -13.56 -18.92 7.98
C GLU A 156 -14.89 -18.21 7.65
N ILE A 157 -15.90 -18.39 8.50
CA ILE A 157 -17.18 -17.69 8.45
C ILE A 157 -17.15 -16.54 9.46
N ASP A 158 -17.49 -15.34 8.99
CA ASP A 158 -17.72 -14.20 9.86
C ASP A 158 -18.89 -14.49 10.82
N GLU A 159 -18.66 -14.37 12.14
CA GLU A 159 -19.65 -14.74 13.15
C GLU A 159 -20.89 -13.83 13.13
N GLU A 160 -20.78 -12.59 12.64
CA GLU A 160 -21.87 -11.60 12.65
C GLU A 160 -22.72 -11.68 11.38
N LEU A 161 -22.07 -11.84 10.23
CA LEU A 161 -22.72 -11.84 8.91
C LEU A 161 -22.95 -13.24 8.34
N GLY A 162 -22.33 -14.27 8.91
CA GLY A 162 -22.52 -15.67 8.52
C GLY A 162 -22.06 -16.00 7.10
N VAL A 163 -21.16 -15.18 6.54
CA VAL A 163 -20.58 -15.34 5.20
C VAL A 163 -19.07 -15.53 5.28
N CYS A 164 -18.46 -16.17 4.28
CA CYS A 164 -17.01 -16.28 4.24
C CYS A 164 -16.33 -14.93 4.00
N PHE A 165 -15.05 -14.82 4.37
CA PHE A 165 -14.26 -13.59 4.21
C PHE A 165 -14.22 -13.04 2.77
N ASP A 166 -14.31 -13.91 1.74
CA ASP A 166 -14.38 -13.49 0.34
C ASP A 166 -15.74 -12.89 -0.06
N CYS A 167 -16.78 -13.19 0.71
CA CYS A 167 -18.13 -12.67 0.53
C CYS A 167 -18.45 -11.50 1.46
N LEU A 168 -17.50 -11.07 2.29
CA LEU A 168 -17.66 -9.92 3.15
C LEU A 168 -17.84 -8.67 2.26
N PRO A 169 -18.91 -7.88 2.46
CA PRO A 169 -19.01 -6.59 1.77
C PRO A 169 -17.80 -5.73 2.15
N PRO A 170 -17.25 -4.93 1.21
CA PRO A 170 -16.18 -4.01 1.55
C PRO A 170 -16.67 -3.08 2.65
N ALA A 171 -15.83 -2.85 3.67
CA ALA A 171 -16.15 -1.93 4.75
C ALA A 171 -16.52 -0.56 4.15
N GLU A 172 -17.65 0.01 4.59
CA GLU A 172 -18.04 1.34 4.15
C GLU A 172 -16.94 2.35 4.51
N PRO A 173 -16.56 3.24 3.58
CA PRO A 173 -15.50 4.22 3.83
C PRO A 173 -15.92 5.17 4.95
N THR A 174 -14.98 5.45 5.86
CA THR A 174 -15.23 6.41 6.95
C THR A 174 -15.17 7.84 6.44
N GLU A 175 -15.69 8.78 7.22
CA GLU A 175 -15.62 10.22 6.88
C GLU A 175 -14.19 10.71 6.71
N ASP A 176 -13.26 10.22 7.54
CA ASP A 176 -11.85 10.58 7.47
C ASP A 176 -11.23 10.10 6.15
N ASP A 177 -11.55 8.87 5.70
CA ASP A 177 -11.05 8.33 4.43
C ASP A 177 -11.46 9.22 3.24
N VAL A 178 -12.73 9.62 3.21
CA VAL A 178 -13.29 10.46 2.14
C VAL A 178 -12.71 11.87 2.20
N PHE A 179 -12.52 12.42 3.40
CA PHE A 179 -12.05 13.79 3.57
C PHE A 179 -10.57 13.95 3.26
N ILE A 180 -9.74 13.00 3.69
CA ILE A 180 -8.32 12.95 3.34
C ILE A 180 -8.15 12.89 1.83
N TYR A 181 -8.95 12.07 1.15
CA TYR A 181 -8.94 11.98 -0.31
C TYR A 181 -9.26 13.32 -0.98
N LEU A 182 -10.28 14.04 -0.51
CA LEU A 182 -10.67 15.33 -1.07
C LEU A 182 -9.66 16.44 -0.80
N ASP A 183 -9.00 16.44 0.35
CA ASP A 183 -7.91 17.36 0.67
C ASP A 183 -6.72 17.14 -0.28
N ALA A 184 -6.32 15.88 -0.48
CA ALA A 184 -5.28 15.53 -1.45
C ALA A 184 -5.66 15.87 -2.90
N LEU A 185 -6.91 15.61 -3.30
CA LEU A 185 -7.41 15.92 -4.63
C LEU A 185 -7.39 17.43 -4.90
N ARG A 186 -7.77 18.25 -3.91
CA ARG A 186 -7.67 19.70 -3.99
C ARG A 186 -6.22 20.15 -4.16
N ASP A 187 -5.32 19.67 -3.33
CA ASP A 187 -3.91 20.12 -3.32
C ASP A 187 -3.16 19.67 -4.57
N SER A 188 -3.57 18.56 -5.18
CA SER A 188 -3.03 18.10 -6.46
C SER A 188 -3.33 19.04 -7.64
N GLY A 189 -4.36 19.88 -7.55
CA GLY A 189 -4.76 20.80 -8.61
C GLY A 189 -5.31 20.13 -9.88
N VAL A 190 -5.48 18.80 -9.90
CA VAL A 190 -5.98 18.02 -11.05
C VAL A 190 -7.40 18.43 -11.45
N THR A 191 -8.21 18.86 -10.47
CA THR A 191 -9.55 19.39 -10.70
C THR A 191 -9.82 20.55 -9.76
N ASN A 192 -10.78 21.41 -10.13
CA ASN A 192 -11.35 22.30 -9.13
C ASN A 192 -12.18 21.48 -8.14
N ILE A 193 -12.23 21.90 -6.88
CA ILE A 193 -12.87 21.09 -5.83
C ILE A 193 -14.38 20.88 -6.07
N PHE A 194 -15.04 21.81 -6.77
CA PHE A 194 -16.43 21.67 -7.19
C PHE A 194 -16.64 20.58 -8.27
N GLY A 195 -15.56 20.15 -8.93
CA GLY A 195 -15.50 19.07 -9.89
C GLY A 195 -14.93 17.77 -9.32
N ALA A 196 -14.86 17.62 -7.99
CA ALA A 196 -14.33 16.41 -7.33
C ALA A 196 -15.29 15.21 -7.33
N ARG A 197 -16.57 15.41 -7.64
CA ARG A 197 -17.59 14.34 -7.57
C ARG A 197 -17.24 13.07 -8.39
N PRO A 198 -16.81 13.15 -9.67
CA PRO A 198 -16.47 11.96 -10.45
C PRO A 198 -15.31 11.14 -9.85
N TYR A 199 -14.43 11.80 -9.07
CA TYR A 199 -13.31 11.15 -8.40
C TYR A 199 -13.77 10.35 -7.19
N LEU A 200 -14.77 10.86 -6.45
CA LEU A 200 -15.41 10.11 -5.37
C LEU A 200 -16.22 8.91 -5.88
N GLU A 201 -16.94 9.08 -6.99
CA GLU A 201 -17.64 7.98 -7.68
C GLU A 201 -16.64 6.88 -8.10
N GLN A 202 -15.46 7.27 -8.59
CA GLN A 202 -14.43 6.34 -9.04
C GLN A 202 -13.67 5.65 -7.89
N GLU A 203 -13.30 6.40 -6.85
CA GLU A 203 -12.46 5.89 -5.76
C GLU A 203 -13.24 5.05 -4.76
N PHE A 204 -14.43 5.51 -4.36
CA PHE A 204 -15.23 4.90 -3.30
C PHE A 204 -16.44 4.15 -3.82
N GLY A 205 -16.70 4.19 -5.13
CA GLY A 205 -17.88 3.55 -5.74
C GLY A 205 -19.20 4.24 -5.39
N PHE A 206 -19.15 5.47 -4.86
CA PHE A 206 -20.34 6.21 -4.45
C PHE A 206 -21.27 6.50 -5.62
N GLU A 207 -22.58 6.49 -5.32
CA GLU A 207 -23.54 7.03 -6.26
C GLU A 207 -23.42 8.56 -6.38
N LYS A 208 -23.90 9.12 -7.50
CA LYS A 208 -23.83 10.57 -7.76
C LYS A 208 -24.37 11.44 -6.63
N GLN A 209 -25.45 11.02 -5.98
CA GLN A 209 -26.04 11.80 -4.87
C GLN A 209 -25.17 11.72 -3.61
N GLU A 210 -24.66 10.54 -3.30
CA GLU A 210 -23.81 10.28 -2.15
C GLU A 210 -22.47 11.02 -2.27
N ALA A 211 -21.80 10.91 -3.42
CA ALA A 211 -20.58 11.66 -3.71
C ALA A 211 -20.79 13.19 -3.58
N GLN A 212 -21.98 13.69 -3.95
CA GLN A 212 -22.33 15.10 -3.78
C GLN A 212 -22.52 15.48 -2.30
N GLN A 213 -23.12 14.61 -1.49
CA GLN A 213 -23.30 14.83 -0.05
C GLN A 213 -21.95 14.88 0.66
N TRP A 214 -21.07 13.93 0.37
CA TRP A 214 -19.70 13.91 0.89
C TRP A 214 -18.92 15.17 0.52
N LEU A 215 -18.96 15.57 -0.76
CA LEU A 215 -18.31 16.79 -1.21
C LEU A 215 -18.86 18.05 -0.51
N THR A 216 -20.17 18.13 -0.33
CA THR A 216 -20.82 19.26 0.35
C THR A 216 -20.38 19.36 1.80
N ARG A 217 -20.44 18.24 2.52
CA ARG A 217 -20.02 18.14 3.92
C ARG A 217 -18.54 18.50 4.08
N TRP A 218 -17.69 18.04 3.16
CA TRP A 218 -16.28 18.40 3.12
C TRP A 218 -16.09 19.92 2.95
N ILE A 219 -16.81 20.57 2.00
CA ILE A 219 -16.70 22.01 1.73
C ILE A 219 -17.10 22.83 2.96
N GLU A 220 -18.19 22.45 3.61
CA GLU A 220 -18.73 23.13 4.79
C GLU A 220 -17.79 23.07 5.99
N THR A 221 -17.13 21.92 6.19
CA THR A 221 -16.23 21.69 7.32
C THR A 221 -14.78 22.08 7.05
N TYR A 222 -14.40 22.25 5.77
CA TYR A 222 -13.02 22.50 5.34
C TYR A 222 -12.36 23.66 6.09
N ALA A 223 -13.03 24.80 6.19
CA ALA A 223 -12.46 25.99 6.83
C ALA A 223 -12.22 25.82 8.34
N ALA A 224 -13.01 24.98 9.00
CA ALA A 224 -12.84 24.66 10.41
C ALA A 224 -11.69 23.67 10.63
N ARG A 225 -11.58 22.65 9.76
CA ARG A 225 -10.50 21.64 9.80
C ARG A 225 -9.13 22.27 9.50
N HIS A 226 -9.04 23.11 8.48
CA HIS A 226 -7.77 23.76 8.06
C HIS A 226 -7.54 25.17 8.67
N ARG A 227 -8.20 25.49 9.80
CA ARG A 227 -7.91 26.70 10.60
C ARG A 227 -6.77 26.48 11.58
N LEU A 228 -6.50 25.24 11.98
CA LEU A 228 -5.49 24.88 12.98
C LEU A 228 -4.09 24.64 12.38
N GLU A 229 -4.01 24.42 11.07
CA GLU A 229 -2.74 24.18 10.34
C GLU A 229 -2.04 25.45 9.87
N ARG A 230 -2.66 26.63 10.08
CA ARG A 230 -2.14 27.95 9.67
C ARG A 230 -1.66 28.82 10.86
N ARG A 231 -1.11 28.19 11.91
CA ARG A 231 -0.41 28.88 13.00
C ARG A 231 1.00 28.35 13.17
#